data_AF-A0A966IFY5-F1
#
_entry.id   AF-A0A966IFY5-F1
#
_cell.length_a   1.000
_cell.length_b   1.000
_cell.length_c   1.000
_cell.angle_alpha   90.00
_cell.angle_beta   90.00
_cell.angle_gamma   90.00
#
_symmetry.space_group_name_H-M   'P 1'
#
loop_
_entity.id
_entity.type
_entity.pdbx_description
1 polymer ?
#
loop_
_entity_poly.entity_id
_entity_poly.type
_entity_poly.pdbx_seq_one_letter_code
_entity_poly.pdbx_strand_id
1 'polypeptide(L)'
;MTFSSIGTSIKKARPNDKGWRQLLRDRKESNVGEIPHDVKRVLLNIVHISDTHICDAQSPARVECLDRFADPHHPLSASIGKLVGTYRAQEMLTTQVLESMIQAINQLDFAPITKQRIDTVLITGDLTDNAQ
;
A
#
# COMPACT_ATOMS: atom_id res chain seq x y z
N MET A 1 -23.14 -22.04 0.20
CA MET A 1 -22.27 -21.17 -0.61
C MET A 1 -21.00 -20.91 0.19
N THR A 2 -19.86 -21.39 -0.32
CA THR A 2 -18.55 -21.21 0.31
C THR A 2 -18.08 -19.79 -0.04
N PHE A 3 -18.09 -18.89 0.94
CA PHE A 3 -17.56 -17.55 0.75
C PHE A 3 -16.04 -17.66 0.62
N SER A 4 -15.52 -17.39 -0.58
CA SER A 4 -14.08 -17.29 -0.79
C SER A 4 -13.55 -16.17 0.10
N SER A 5 -12.81 -16.52 1.16
CA SER A 5 -12.17 -15.51 1.98
C SER A 5 -10.94 -15.00 1.22
N ILE A 6 -11.03 -13.80 0.66
CA ILE A 6 -9.84 -13.09 0.20
C ILE A 6 -9.00 -12.73 1.42
N GLY A 7 -7.70 -12.92 1.29
CA GLY A 7 -6.70 -12.55 2.29
C GLY A 7 -5.68 -13.66 2.50
N THR A 8 -4.58 -13.60 1.77
CA THR A 8 -3.34 -14.24 2.21
C THR A 8 -2.53 -13.14 2.87
N SER A 9 -2.25 -13.25 4.18
CA SER A 9 -1.31 -12.30 4.80
C SER A 9 0.08 -12.52 4.19
N ILE A 10 0.93 -11.51 4.22
CA ILE A 10 2.33 -11.63 3.80
C ILE A 10 3.20 -11.53 5.05
N LYS A 11 3.96 -12.59 5.34
CA LYS A 11 4.97 -12.59 6.40
C LYS A 11 6.38 -12.60 5.84
N LYS A 12 7.31 -12.03 6.60
CA LYS A 12 8.75 -12.16 6.32
C LYS A 12 9.25 -13.49 6.87
N ALA A 13 9.92 -14.29 6.05
CA ALA A 13 10.65 -15.46 6.49
C ALA A 13 11.86 -15.08 7.38
N ARG A 14 12.52 -16.10 7.94
CA ARG A 14 13.83 -15.90 8.56
C ARG A 14 14.84 -15.36 7.54
N PRO A 15 15.76 -14.47 7.94
CA PRO A 15 16.80 -13.99 7.04
C PRO A 15 17.73 -15.13 6.63
N ASN A 16 18.19 -15.13 5.38
CA ASN A 16 19.31 -15.95 4.94
C ASN A 16 20.65 -15.35 5.38
N ASP A 17 21.76 -15.98 5.00
CA ASP A 17 23.12 -15.55 5.37
C ASP A 17 23.49 -14.13 4.87
N LYS A 18 22.75 -13.60 3.89
CA LYS A 18 22.91 -12.24 3.36
C LYS A 18 21.90 -11.25 3.95
N GLY A 19 21.12 -11.65 4.96
CA GLY A 19 20.09 -10.82 5.59
C GLY A 19 18.77 -10.73 4.81
N TRP A 20 18.67 -11.34 3.63
CA TRP A 20 17.44 -11.33 2.82
C TRP A 20 16.33 -12.16 3.47
N ARG A 21 15.12 -11.59 3.52
CA ARG A 21 13.92 -12.26 4.06
C ARG A 21 12.89 -12.47 2.95
N GLN A 22 12.70 -13.73 2.56
CA GLN A 22 11.68 -14.08 1.58
C GLN A 22 10.28 -13.68 2.08
N LEU A 23 9.47 -13.08 1.22
CA LEU A 23 8.06 -12.86 1.50
C LEU A 23 7.30 -14.16 1.29
N LEU A 24 6.59 -14.61 2.32
CA LEU A 24 5.79 -15.81 2.30
C LEU A 24 4.32 -15.45 2.45
N ARG A 25 3.50 -16.17 1.70
CA ARG A 25 2.06 -16.21 1.88
C ARG A 25 1.73 -16.89 3.21
N ASP A 26 0.92 -16.25 4.03
CA ASP A 26 0.46 -16.74 5.32
C ASP A 26 -1.07 -16.74 5.44
N ARG A 27 -1.57 -17.36 6.50
CA ARG A 27 -2.99 -17.37 6.84
C ARG A 27 -3.52 -15.95 6.97
N LYS A 28 -4.78 -15.78 6.59
CA LYS A 28 -5.54 -14.54 6.81
C LYS A 28 -5.42 -14.11 8.27
N GLU A 29 -5.11 -12.83 8.49
CA GLU A 29 -5.16 -12.25 9.82
C GLU A 29 -6.60 -12.19 10.33
N SER A 30 -6.78 -12.46 11.61
CA SER A 30 -8.08 -12.31 12.26
C SER A 30 -8.47 -10.83 12.24
N ASN A 31 -9.75 -10.56 11.97
CA ASN A 31 -10.28 -9.21 12.14
C ASN A 31 -10.08 -8.78 13.60
N VAL A 32 -9.68 -7.53 13.81
CA VAL A 32 -9.52 -6.94 15.14
C VAL A 32 -10.87 -6.36 15.59
N GLY A 33 -11.19 -6.51 16.88
CA GLY A 33 -12.43 -5.99 17.48
C GLY A 33 -13.56 -7.04 17.54
N GLU A 34 -14.67 -6.64 18.15
CA GLU A 34 -15.85 -7.48 18.28
C GLU A 34 -16.71 -7.41 17.03
N ILE A 35 -17.19 -8.57 16.55
CA ILE A 35 -18.16 -8.61 15.45
C ILE A 35 -19.50 -8.14 16.01
N PRO A 36 -20.12 -7.09 15.42
CA PRO A 36 -21.42 -6.63 15.88
C PRO A 36 -22.48 -7.74 15.72
N HIS A 37 -23.17 -8.09 16.80
CA HIS A 37 -24.14 -9.19 16.85
C HIS A 37 -25.58 -8.75 16.58
N ASP A 38 -25.90 -7.46 16.74
CA ASP A 38 -27.26 -6.91 16.65
C ASP A 38 -27.44 -5.96 15.46
N VAL A 39 -26.77 -6.24 14.34
CA VAL A 39 -26.89 -5.44 13.11
C VAL A 39 -28.28 -5.63 12.50
N LYS A 40 -29.18 -4.66 12.72
CA LYS A 40 -30.53 -4.67 12.09
C LYS A 40 -30.47 -4.28 10.62
N ARG A 41 -29.60 -3.34 10.26
CA ARG A 41 -29.46 -2.82 8.90
C ARG A 41 -28.02 -2.38 8.63
N VAL A 42 -27.47 -2.85 7.53
CA VAL A 42 -26.21 -2.36 6.96
C VAL A 42 -26.53 -1.12 6.13
N LEU A 43 -25.80 -0.03 6.37
CA LEU A 43 -26.00 1.22 5.62
C LEU A 43 -25.13 1.29 4.38
N LEU A 44 -23.87 0.87 4.51
CA LEU A 44 -22.87 0.97 3.45
C LEU A 44 -21.68 0.05 3.75
N ASN A 45 -21.15 -0.62 2.73
CA ASN A 45 -19.86 -1.29 2.75
C ASN A 45 -18.89 -0.56 1.81
N ILE A 46 -17.83 0.00 2.40
CA ILE A 46 -16.83 0.78 1.66
C ILE A 46 -15.50 0.02 1.66
N VAL A 47 -14.85 -0.03 0.50
CA VAL A 47 -13.41 -0.28 0.42
C VAL A 47 -12.71 1.07 0.44
N HIS A 48 -11.84 1.30 1.41
CA HIS A 48 -11.10 2.56 1.53
C HIS A 48 -9.65 2.35 1.12
N ILE A 49 -9.19 3.14 0.15
CA ILE A 49 -7.78 3.24 -0.22
C ILE A 49 -7.30 4.68 -0.01
N SER A 50 -6.06 4.83 0.46
CA SER A 50 -5.47 6.14 0.77
C SER A 50 -3.99 6.15 0.45
N ASP A 51 -3.45 7.36 0.22
CA ASP A 51 -2.01 7.62 0.14
C ASP A 51 -1.30 6.72 -0.88
N THR A 52 -1.88 6.63 -2.09
CA THR A 52 -1.35 5.79 -3.16
C THR A 52 -0.02 6.29 -3.68
N HIS A 53 0.27 7.60 -3.54
CA HIS A 53 1.51 8.25 -3.97
C HIS A 53 2.00 7.76 -5.33
N ILE A 54 1.11 7.77 -6.32
CA ILE A 54 1.45 7.34 -7.68
C ILE A 54 2.53 8.25 -8.23
N CYS A 55 3.66 7.64 -8.58
CA CYS A 55 4.83 8.32 -9.08
C CYS A 55 4.92 8.13 -10.59
N ASP A 56 5.09 9.23 -11.32
CA ASP A 56 5.56 9.18 -12.71
C ASP A 56 7.08 8.94 -12.72
N ALA A 57 7.47 7.67 -12.78
CA ALA A 57 8.87 7.27 -12.82
C ALA A 57 9.64 7.77 -14.06
N GLN A 58 8.97 8.36 -15.05
CA GLN A 58 9.59 8.94 -16.25
C GLN A 58 9.56 10.48 -16.24
N SER A 59 9.02 11.12 -15.20
CA SER A 59 8.96 12.58 -15.17
C SER A 59 10.37 13.18 -15.11
N PRO A 60 10.68 14.16 -15.99
CA PRO A 60 11.97 14.84 -15.98
C PRO A 60 12.10 15.82 -14.80
N ALA A 61 11.01 16.11 -14.09
CA ALA A 61 11.02 16.92 -12.87
C ALA A 61 11.52 16.14 -11.65
N ARG A 62 11.70 14.82 -11.79
CA ARG A 62 12.25 13.96 -10.76
C ARG A 62 13.73 14.21 -10.54
N VAL A 63 14.16 14.17 -9.27
CA VAL A 63 15.50 14.60 -8.84
C VAL A 63 16.20 13.55 -7.97
N GLU A 64 15.83 12.27 -8.06
CA GLU A 64 16.40 11.20 -7.21
C GLU A 64 17.86 10.92 -7.56
N CYS A 65 18.31 11.37 -8.72
CA CYS A 65 19.74 11.43 -9.03
C CYS A 65 20.52 12.26 -7.99
N LEU A 66 19.83 13.14 -7.24
CA LEU A 66 20.38 13.94 -6.16
C LEU A 66 20.31 13.27 -4.78
N ASP A 67 19.56 12.17 -4.61
CA ASP A 67 19.37 11.49 -3.30
C ASP A 67 20.71 11.14 -2.66
N ARG A 68 21.66 10.62 -3.45
CA ARG A 68 23.01 10.27 -2.97
C ARG A 68 23.78 11.47 -2.42
N PHE A 69 23.50 12.66 -2.93
CA PHE A 69 24.16 13.87 -2.44
C PHE A 69 23.48 14.43 -1.17
N ALA A 70 22.24 14.00 -0.89
CA ALA A 70 21.51 14.29 0.32
C ALA A 70 21.88 13.36 1.49
N ASP A 71 22.55 12.22 1.23
CA ASP A 71 23.00 11.28 2.26
C ASP A 71 23.77 11.98 3.40
N PRO A 72 23.56 11.62 4.69
CA PRO A 72 24.12 12.33 5.84
C PRO A 72 25.66 12.47 5.84
N HIS A 73 26.36 11.58 5.14
CA HIS A 73 27.82 11.59 5.03
C HIS A 73 28.34 12.44 3.87
N HIS A 74 27.47 12.87 2.96
CA HIS A 74 27.86 13.62 1.77
C HIS A 74 28.06 15.11 2.10
N PRO A 75 29.16 15.76 1.65
CA PRO A 75 29.45 17.16 1.97
C PRO A 75 28.33 18.14 1.59
N LEU A 76 27.55 17.83 0.54
CA LEU A 76 26.44 18.65 0.09
C LEU A 76 25.15 18.47 0.92
N SER A 77 25.06 17.46 1.78
CA SER A 77 23.84 17.11 2.53
C SER A 77 23.27 18.29 3.33
N ALA A 78 24.13 19.15 3.89
CA ALA A 78 23.70 20.36 4.58
C ALA A 78 22.92 21.36 3.70
N SER A 79 23.20 21.40 2.39
CA SER A 79 22.59 22.34 1.45
C SER A 79 21.40 21.75 0.71
N ILE A 80 21.44 20.46 0.38
CA ILE A 80 20.43 19.81 -0.48
C ILE A 80 19.61 18.74 0.23
N GLY A 81 20.01 18.29 1.41
CA GLY A 81 19.30 17.23 2.15
C GLY A 81 17.89 17.63 2.60
N LYS A 82 17.56 18.92 2.58
CA LYS A 82 16.20 19.44 2.80
C LYS A 82 15.41 19.70 1.52
N LEU A 83 16.08 19.67 0.37
CA LEU A 83 15.49 19.94 -0.95
C LEU A 83 15.09 18.66 -1.68
N VAL A 84 15.77 17.55 -1.36
CA VAL A 84 15.51 16.24 -1.95
C VAL A 84 14.67 15.41 -0.96
N GLY A 85 13.66 14.70 -1.49
CA GLY A 85 12.76 13.87 -0.70
C GLY A 85 13.45 12.68 -0.03
N THR A 86 12.70 11.90 0.74
CA THR A 86 13.25 10.66 1.33
C THR A 86 13.23 9.55 0.29
N TYR A 87 14.40 9.00 -0.04
CA TYR A 87 14.53 7.87 -0.96
C TYR A 87 13.70 6.65 -0.51
N ARG A 88 12.91 6.11 -1.44
CA ARG A 88 12.17 4.85 -1.27
C ARG A 88 12.58 3.86 -2.36
N ALA A 89 13.20 2.75 -1.97
CA ALA A 89 13.74 1.78 -2.94
C ALA A 89 12.72 1.20 -3.93
N GLN A 90 11.43 1.22 -3.62
CA GLN A 90 10.34 0.65 -4.43
C GLN A 90 9.42 1.74 -5.02
N GLU A 91 9.81 3.01 -4.99
CA GLU A 91 8.97 4.15 -5.41
C GLU A 91 8.52 4.08 -6.88
N MET A 92 9.40 3.60 -7.76
CA MET A 92 9.08 3.42 -9.18
C MET A 92 8.00 2.36 -9.42
N LEU A 93 7.71 1.51 -8.43
CA LEU A 93 6.73 0.42 -8.56
C LEU A 93 5.32 0.81 -8.07
N THR A 94 5.09 2.08 -7.74
CA THR A 94 3.78 2.57 -7.24
C THR A 94 2.64 2.25 -8.20
N THR A 95 2.88 2.30 -9.52
CA THR A 95 1.88 1.89 -10.53
C THR A 95 1.51 0.41 -10.41
N GLN A 96 2.50 -0.49 -10.33
CA GLN A 96 2.29 -1.94 -10.20
C GLN A 96 1.64 -2.30 -8.86
N VAL A 97 1.97 -1.55 -7.80
CA VAL A 97 1.35 -1.70 -6.48
C VAL A 97 -0.13 -1.32 -6.53
N LEU A 98 -0.47 -0.16 -7.11
CA LEU A 98 -1.87 0.25 -7.24
C LEU A 98 -2.66 -0.68 -8.17
N GLU A 99 -2.06 -1.14 -9.27
CA GLU A 99 -2.67 -2.17 -10.13
C GLU A 99 -2.99 -3.43 -9.31
N SER A 100 -2.03 -3.93 -8.53
CA SER A 100 -2.23 -5.10 -7.67
C SER A 100 -3.34 -4.87 -6.63
N MET A 101 -3.43 -3.66 -6.07
CA MET A 101 -4.53 -3.28 -5.16
C MET A 101 -5.88 -3.31 -5.88
N ILE A 102 -5.99 -2.71 -7.07
CA ILE A 102 -7.22 -2.69 -7.87
C ILE A 102 -7.63 -4.13 -8.24
N GLN A 103 -6.70 -4.97 -8.67
CA GLN A 103 -6.98 -6.38 -8.95
C GLN A 103 -7.48 -7.14 -7.72
N ALA A 104 -6.93 -6.86 -6.53
CA ALA A 104 -7.40 -7.45 -5.29
C ALA A 104 -8.79 -6.94 -4.90
N ILE A 105 -9.07 -5.65 -5.08
CA ILE A 105 -10.38 -5.03 -4.83
C ILE A 105 -11.44 -5.62 -5.77
N ASN A 106 -11.12 -5.80 -7.05
CA ASN A 106 -12.02 -6.37 -8.04
C ASN A 106 -12.38 -7.85 -7.77
N GLN A 107 -11.65 -8.53 -6.89
CA GLN A 107 -12.02 -9.88 -6.45
C GLN A 107 -13.04 -9.85 -5.30
N LEU A 108 -13.27 -8.69 -4.65
CA LEU A 108 -14.17 -8.54 -3.51
C LEU A 108 -15.62 -8.27 -3.96
N ASP A 109 -16.43 -9.33 -4.04
CA ASP A 109 -17.87 -9.17 -4.26
C ASP A 109 -18.64 -8.78 -3.00
N PHE A 110 -18.19 -9.26 -1.83
CA PHE A 110 -18.92 -9.14 -0.56
C PHE A 110 -18.01 -8.71 0.60
N ALA A 111 -18.56 -7.85 1.47
CA ALA A 111 -17.89 -7.43 2.69
C ALA A 111 -17.69 -8.60 3.67
N PRO A 112 -16.51 -8.70 4.32
CA PRO A 112 -16.16 -9.85 5.14
C PRO A 112 -17.01 -9.98 6.41
N ILE A 113 -17.53 -8.87 6.95
CA ILE A 113 -18.33 -8.86 8.19
C ILE A 113 -19.81 -8.97 7.87
N THR A 114 -20.34 -8.04 7.07
CA THR A 114 -21.79 -7.94 6.80
C THR A 114 -22.30 -8.97 5.80
N LYS A 115 -21.40 -9.59 5.01
CA LYS A 115 -21.73 -10.52 3.91
C LYS A 115 -22.63 -9.91 2.82
N GLN A 116 -22.77 -8.59 2.82
CA GLN A 116 -23.48 -7.84 1.78
C GLN A 116 -22.48 -7.34 0.73
N ARG A 117 -22.98 -6.88 -0.42
CA ARG A 117 -22.13 -6.38 -1.51
C ARG A 117 -21.32 -5.16 -1.07
N ILE A 118 -20.15 -5.00 -1.66
CA ILE A 118 -19.42 -3.73 -1.59
C ILE A 118 -20.20 -2.69 -2.40
N ASP A 119 -20.46 -1.53 -1.80
CA ASP A 119 -21.27 -0.49 -2.41
C ASP A 119 -20.41 0.55 -3.14
N THR A 120 -19.20 0.82 -2.61
CA THR A 120 -18.29 1.80 -3.20
C THR A 120 -16.84 1.60 -2.79
N VAL A 121 -15.94 2.16 -3.59
CA VAL A 121 -14.53 2.36 -3.27
C VAL A 121 -14.33 3.85 -2.98
N LEU A 122 -13.91 4.18 -1.76
CA LEU A 122 -13.54 5.53 -1.37
C LEU A 122 -12.02 5.69 -1.49
N ILE A 123 -11.59 6.75 -2.16
CA ILE A 123 -10.17 7.07 -2.35
C ILE A 123 -9.89 8.42 -1.68
N THR A 124 -8.91 8.47 -0.79
CA THR A 124 -8.50 9.70 -0.08
C THR A 124 -6.98 9.84 0.00
N GLY A 125 -6.49 10.84 0.74
CA GLY A 125 -5.06 11.03 1.00
C GLY A 125 -4.29 11.51 -0.22
N ASP A 126 -2.97 11.36 -0.16
CA ASP A 126 -2.07 11.84 -1.22
C ASP A 126 -2.03 10.85 -2.39
N LEU A 127 -2.71 11.21 -3.48
CA LEU A 127 -2.90 10.31 -4.61
C LEU A 127 -1.66 10.19 -5.50
N THR A 128 -0.96 11.30 -5.72
CA THR A 128 0.19 11.42 -6.62
C THR A 128 1.42 11.88 -5.85
N ASP A 129 2.58 11.37 -6.24
CA ASP A 129 3.85 11.78 -5.66
C ASP A 129 4.30 13.13 -6.25
N ASN A 130 4.46 14.14 -5.39
CA ASN A 130 4.98 15.48 -5.71
C ASN A 130 4.31 16.22 -6.88
N ALA A 131 3.21 15.70 -7.43
CA ALA A 131 2.52 16.17 -8.62
C ALA A 131 3.46 16.43 -9.82
N GLN A 132 4.51 15.60 -9.94
CA GLN A 132 5.53 15.67 -11.00
C GLN A 132 5.13 14.95 -12.29
#